data_AF-A0A4V1UBA5-F1
#
_entry.id   AF-A0A4V1UBA5-F1
#
_cell.length_a   1.000
_cell.length_b   1.000
_cell.length_c   1.000
_cell.angle_alpha   90.00
_cell.angle_beta   90.00
_cell.angle_gamma   90.00
#
_symmetry.space_group_name_H-M   'P 1'
#
loop_
_entity.id
_entity.type
_entity.pdbx_description
1 polymer ?
#
loop_
_entity_poly.entity_id
_entity_poly.type
_entity_poly.pdbx_seq_one_letter_code
_entity_poly.pdbx_strand_id
1 'polypeptide(L)'
;VLIRLYVTRYKKDFANRMLKEIQDAGFDKLKFAWAGDTVTGVGHPHYYRILGPTLIIEYDNTQNNANHVHTVVRDLLHDYGGDQLLEHYKKGHHDHK
;
A
#
# COMPACT_ATOMS: atom_id res chain seq x y z
N VAL A 1 12.88 -5.33 -5.59
CA VAL A 1 12.20 -6.05 -6.69
C VAL A 1 10.68 -5.89 -6.63
N LEU A 2 10.04 -6.23 -5.51
CA LEU A 2 8.56 -6.25 -5.39
C LEU A 2 7.88 -4.89 -5.65
N ILE A 3 8.34 -3.79 -5.04
CA ILE A 3 7.74 -2.45 -5.26
C ILE A 3 7.75 -2.06 -6.73
N ARG A 4 8.88 -2.28 -7.42
CA ARG A 4 9.00 -1.97 -8.86
C ARG A 4 7.97 -2.76 -9.67
N LEU A 5 7.75 -4.05 -9.38
CA LEU A 5 6.75 -4.87 -10.07
C LEU A 5 5.35 -4.24 -10.06
N TYR A 6 4.97 -3.62 -8.94
CA TYR A 6 3.70 -2.94 -8.80
C TYR A 6 3.69 -1.58 -9.50
N VAL A 7 4.68 -0.75 -9.22
CA VAL A 7 4.69 0.66 -9.65
C VAL A 7 4.94 0.80 -11.16
N THR A 8 5.73 -0.08 -11.78
CA THR A 8 6.02 0.02 -13.22
C THR A 8 4.88 -0.43 -14.13
N ARG A 9 3.72 -0.82 -13.57
CA ARG A 9 2.49 -1.07 -14.35
C ARG A 9 1.78 0.23 -14.75
N TYR A 10 2.07 1.33 -14.07
CA TYR A 10 1.56 2.66 -14.44
C TYR A 10 2.32 3.25 -15.64
N LYS A 11 1.78 4.33 -16.21
CA LYS A 11 2.49 5.13 -17.23
C LYS A 11 3.87 5.51 -16.72
N LYS A 12 4.89 5.40 -17.58
CA LYS A 12 6.31 5.59 -17.26
C LYS A 12 6.60 6.82 -16.39
N ASP A 13 6.06 7.98 -16.77
CA ASP A 13 6.33 9.23 -16.05
C ASP A 13 5.75 9.21 -14.63
N PHE A 14 4.56 8.62 -14.46
CA PHE A 14 3.95 8.42 -13.16
C PHE A 14 4.75 7.44 -12.31
N ALA A 15 5.12 6.29 -12.89
CA ALA A 15 5.91 5.27 -12.20
C ALA A 15 7.27 5.83 -11.74
N ASN A 16 7.95 6.60 -12.58
CA ASN A 16 9.24 7.22 -12.25
C ASN A 16 9.11 8.21 -11.09
N ARG A 17 8.07 9.07 -11.11
CA ARG A 17 7.79 10.01 -10.03
C ARG A 17 7.50 9.28 -8.71
N MET A 18 6.58 8.31 -8.73
CA MET A 18 6.22 7.54 -7.55
C MET A 18 7.42 6.78 -6.97
N LEU A 19 8.25 6.15 -7.81
CA LEU A 19 9.48 5.49 -7.36
C LEU A 19 10.47 6.46 -6.74
N LYS A 20 10.58 7.69 -7.26
CA LYS A 20 11.41 8.74 -6.67
C LYS A 20 10.88 9.17 -5.30
N GLU A 21 9.58 9.39 -5.16
CA GLU A 21 8.94 9.75 -3.88
C GLU A 21 9.13 8.66 -2.81
N ILE A 22 9.02 7.39 -3.20
CA ILE A 22 9.30 6.25 -2.31
C ILE A 22 10.79 6.26 -1.90
N GLN A 23 11.70 6.51 -2.84
CA GLN A 23 13.14 6.57 -2.57
C GLN A 23 13.49 7.73 -1.63
N ASP A 24 12.96 8.93 -1.89
CA ASP A 24 13.19 10.13 -1.10
C ASP A 24 12.63 9.97 0.34
N ALA A 25 11.53 9.23 0.51
CA ALA A 25 10.96 8.92 1.81
C ALA A 25 11.79 7.92 2.65
N GLY A 26 12.63 7.12 1.98
CA GLY A 26 13.53 6.13 2.58
C GLY A 26 12.98 4.70 2.52
N PHE A 27 13.67 3.81 1.79
CA PHE A 27 13.31 2.40 1.70
C PHE A 27 13.45 1.65 3.05
N ASP A 28 14.30 2.15 3.95
CA ASP A 28 14.50 1.63 5.30
C ASP A 28 13.26 1.80 6.20
N LYS A 29 12.36 2.72 5.84
CA LYS A 29 11.10 2.95 6.57
C LYS A 29 9.96 2.04 6.11
N LEU A 30 10.17 1.23 5.08
CA LEU A 30 9.18 0.27 4.62
C LEU A 30 9.04 -0.86 5.64
N LYS A 31 7.79 -1.25 5.88
CA LYS A 31 7.41 -2.40 6.69
C LYS A 31 6.73 -3.43 5.81
N PHE A 32 7.10 -4.68 6.01
CA PHE A 32 6.48 -5.83 5.37
C PHE A 32 5.69 -6.61 6.41
N ALA A 33 4.47 -7.01 6.07
CA ALA A 33 3.64 -7.90 6.87
C ALA A 33 3.17 -9.06 6.01
N TRP A 34 3.16 -10.25 6.59
CA TRP A 34 2.62 -11.48 6.00
C TRP A 34 1.51 -12.02 6.88
N ALA A 35 0.47 -12.58 6.27
CA ALA A 35 -0.53 -13.35 6.96
C ALA A 35 -0.99 -14.52 6.09
N GLY A 36 -1.23 -15.67 6.70
CA GLY A 36 -1.69 -16.88 6.02
C GLY A 36 -0.61 -17.94 5.83
N ASP A 37 -0.90 -18.89 4.97
CA ASP A 37 -0.07 -20.07 4.72
C ASP A 37 1.33 -19.68 4.22
N THR A 38 2.35 -20.47 4.51
CA THR A 38 3.70 -20.31 3.95
C THR A 38 3.94 -21.19 2.73
N VAL A 39 3.03 -22.14 2.47
CA VAL A 39 3.00 -22.96 1.26
C VAL A 39 2.38 -22.16 0.12
N THR A 40 2.90 -22.33 -1.09
CA THR A 40 2.39 -21.66 -2.30
C THR A 40 1.46 -22.56 -3.08
N GLY A 41 0.50 -21.97 -3.81
CA GLY A 41 -0.39 -22.68 -4.71
C GLY A 41 -1.88 -22.54 -4.36
N VAL A 42 -2.72 -23.12 -5.19
CA VAL A 42 -4.18 -23.17 -4.97
C VAL A 42 -4.47 -23.91 -3.67
N GLY A 43 -5.39 -23.39 -2.87
CA GLY A 43 -5.73 -23.92 -1.54
C GLY A 43 -4.90 -23.38 -0.38
N HIS A 44 -3.87 -22.57 -0.68
CA HIS A 44 -2.97 -22.00 0.34
C HIS A 44 -3.19 -20.48 0.45
N PRO A 45 -4.17 -20.03 1.26
CA PRO A 45 -4.53 -18.63 1.36
C PRO A 45 -3.44 -17.82 2.02
N HIS A 46 -3.07 -16.71 1.39
CA HIS A 46 -2.05 -15.82 1.91
C HIS A 46 -2.28 -14.37 1.49
N TYR A 47 -1.70 -13.49 2.28
CA TYR A 47 -1.80 -12.05 2.20
C TYR A 47 -0.46 -11.43 2.54
N TYR A 48 -0.13 -10.32 1.88
CA TYR A 48 0.94 -9.46 2.35
C TYR A 48 0.67 -7.99 2.14
N ARG A 49 1.32 -7.17 2.96
CA ARG A 49 1.30 -5.71 2.86
C ARG A 49 2.72 -5.17 2.85
N ILE A 50 2.96 -4.19 2.00
CA ILE A 50 4.10 -3.26 2.10
C ILE A 50 3.54 -1.90 2.50
N LEU A 51 3.98 -1.39 3.63
CA LEU A 51 3.58 -0.09 4.16
C LEU A 51 4.81 0.80 4.26
N GLY A 52 4.73 2.02 3.72
CA GLY A 52 5.73 3.05 3.87
C GLY A 52 5.10 4.42 4.05
N PRO A 53 5.92 5.47 4.22
CA PRO A 53 5.42 6.84 4.41
C PRO A 53 4.59 7.37 3.23
N THR A 54 4.87 6.90 2.00
CA THR A 54 4.26 7.41 0.77
C THR A 54 3.48 6.33 0.00
N LEU A 55 3.48 5.09 0.47
CA LEU A 55 3.04 3.93 -0.30
C LEU A 55 2.34 2.90 0.58
N ILE A 56 1.22 2.36 0.09
CA ILE A 56 0.68 1.07 0.50
C ILE A 56 0.60 0.16 -0.71
N ILE A 57 1.08 -1.08 -0.57
CA ILE A 57 0.77 -2.18 -1.50
C ILE A 57 0.13 -3.29 -0.68
N GLU A 58 -1.03 -3.75 -1.12
CA GLU A 58 -1.71 -4.93 -0.56
C GLU A 58 -1.86 -6.00 -1.63
N TYR A 59 -1.59 -7.23 -1.22
CA TYR A 59 -1.88 -8.44 -1.97
C TYR A 59 -2.76 -9.32 -1.11
N ASP A 60 -3.86 -9.81 -1.68
CA ASP A 60 -4.79 -10.73 -1.03
C ASP A 60 -5.10 -11.88 -1.98
N ASN A 61 -4.84 -13.11 -1.54
CA ASN A 61 -5.28 -14.32 -2.21
C ASN A 61 -5.89 -15.29 -1.20
N THR A 62 -6.92 -14.83 -0.49
CA THR A 62 -7.65 -15.64 0.50
C THR A 62 -8.99 -16.18 -0.02
N GLN A 63 -9.48 -15.66 -1.16
CA GLN A 63 -10.77 -16.00 -1.74
C GLN A 63 -10.72 -17.19 -2.70
N ASN A 64 -11.88 -17.81 -2.95
CA ASN A 64 -12.06 -18.87 -3.96
C ASN A 64 -11.00 -20.00 -3.85
N ASN A 65 -10.78 -20.50 -2.64
CA ASN A 65 -9.74 -21.49 -2.36
C ASN A 65 -8.33 -21.01 -2.76
N ALA A 66 -8.00 -19.76 -2.43
CA ALA A 66 -6.72 -19.10 -2.74
C ALA A 66 -6.38 -19.14 -4.25
N ASN A 67 -7.37 -18.92 -5.09
CA ASN A 67 -7.24 -18.94 -6.55
C ASN A 67 -7.79 -17.66 -7.21
N HIS A 68 -7.89 -16.58 -6.44
CA HIS A 68 -8.42 -15.31 -6.94
C HIS A 68 -7.67 -14.16 -6.28
N VAL A 69 -6.64 -13.69 -6.98
CA VAL A 69 -5.72 -12.67 -6.49
C VAL A 69 -6.32 -11.28 -6.65
N HIS A 70 -6.35 -10.52 -5.57
CA HIS A 70 -6.54 -9.08 -5.56
C HIS A 70 -5.26 -8.36 -5.18
N THR A 71 -5.03 -7.20 -5.80
CA THR A 71 -3.95 -6.31 -5.39
C THR A 71 -4.38 -4.87 -5.43
N VAL A 72 -3.91 -4.09 -4.46
CA VAL A 72 -4.14 -2.65 -4.39
C VAL A 72 -2.79 -1.96 -4.24
N VAL A 73 -2.64 -0.82 -4.90
CA VAL A 73 -1.53 0.11 -4.71
C VAL A 73 -2.13 1.48 -4.40
N ARG A 74 -1.72 2.09 -3.29
CA ARG A 74 -2.11 3.45 -2.92
C ARG A 74 -0.90 4.36 -2.88
N ASP A 75 -1.01 5.48 -3.58
CA ASP A 75 -0.14 6.64 -3.44
C ASP A 75 -0.67 7.49 -2.28
N LEU A 76 0.04 7.52 -1.16
CA LEU A 76 -0.42 8.25 0.02
C LEU A 76 -0.21 9.76 -0.09
N LEU A 77 0.63 10.23 -1.03
CA LEU A 77 0.86 11.66 -1.25
C LEU A 77 -0.22 12.29 -2.13
N HIS A 78 -0.78 11.49 -3.04
CA HIS A 78 -1.81 11.92 -3.99
C HIS A 78 -3.11 11.12 -3.81
N ASP A 79 -3.38 10.69 -2.58
CA ASP A 79 -4.53 9.84 -2.30
C ASP A 79 -5.83 10.61 -2.42
N TYR A 80 -6.82 9.98 -3.04
CA TYR A 80 -8.12 10.60 -3.21
C TYR A 80 -8.82 10.73 -1.86
N GLY A 81 -9.27 11.95 -1.54
CA GLY A 81 -9.92 12.28 -0.28
C GLY A 81 -9.00 12.98 0.73
N GLY A 82 -7.67 12.93 0.57
CA GLY A 82 -6.74 13.52 1.54
C GLY A 82 -6.98 13.01 2.98
N ASP A 83 -6.64 13.83 3.98
CA ASP A 83 -6.84 13.48 5.39
C ASP A 83 -8.08 14.18 5.98
N GLN A 84 -9.26 13.81 5.49
CA GLN A 84 -10.51 14.44 5.94
C GLN A 84 -10.74 14.30 7.45
N LEU A 85 -10.25 13.22 8.06
CA LEU A 85 -10.39 12.99 9.50
C LEU A 85 -9.52 13.98 10.28
N LEU A 86 -8.24 14.12 9.91
CA LEU A 86 -7.36 15.12 10.53
C LEU A 86 -7.92 16.53 10.34
N GLU A 87 -8.42 16.85 9.15
CA GLU A 87 -9.04 18.15 8.88
C GLU A 87 -10.32 18.39 9.70
N HIS A 88 -11.11 17.36 9.98
CA HIS A 88 -12.26 17.45 10.88
C HIS A 88 -11.81 17.78 12.31
N TYR A 89 -10.79 17.08 12.85
CA TYR A 89 -10.24 17.39 14.18
C TYR A 89 -9.69 18.80 14.27
N LYS A 90 -8.99 19.26 13.23
CA LYS A 90 -8.47 20.64 13.14
C LYS A 90 -9.55 21.72 13.02
N LYS A 91 -10.79 21.38 12.66
CA LYS A 91 -11.86 22.37 12.47
C LYS A 91 -12.87 22.36 13.61
N GLY A 92 -13.16 21.20 14.17
CA GLY A 92 -14.27 21.02 15.12
C GLY A 92 -13.88 20.72 16.55
N HIS A 93 -12.62 20.35 16.83
CA HIS A 93 -12.24 19.77 18.13
C HIS A 93 -10.96 20.36 18.73
N HIS A 94 -10.61 21.61 18.39
CA HIS A 94 -9.44 22.30 18.97
C HIS A 94 -9.64 22.80 20.42
N ASP A 95 -10.88 22.91 20.91
CA ASP A 95 -11.24 23.57 22.18
C ASP A 95 -11.51 22.62 23.37
N HIS A 96 -10.91 21.42 23.38
CA HIS A 96 -11.01 20.50 24.53
C HIS A 96 -9.64 20.19 25.14
N LYS A 97 -8.92 21.24 25.52
CA LYS A 97 -7.83 21.15 26.50
C LYS A 97 -8.24 21.80 27.80
#